data_AF-A0A8S0XL53-F1
#
_entry.id   AF-A0A8S0XL53-F1
#
_cell.length_a   1.000
_cell.length_b   1.000
_cell.length_c   1.000
_cell.angle_alpha   90.00
_cell.angle_beta   90.00
_cell.angle_gamma   90.00
#
_symmetry.space_group_name_H-M   'P 1'
#
loop_
_entity.id
_entity.type
_entity.pdbx_description
1 polymer ?
#
loop_
_entity_poly.entity_id
_entity_poly.type
_entity_poly.pdbx_seq_one_letter_code
_entity_poly.pdbx_strand_id
1 'polypeptide(L)'
;MSYQQRLLFALGLALASGLASAAPIQLITNGGFETGTFASWTVTDRSAAGRGGSWFIGTDDITTLSGHPTVGPAAGSFYAVTDQVRTGAYVLEQSFTIPVDVTSVVLSFDMFRNDWDSGPFVNAAGLDDTAFPNQHARVDIMTAVAGAFSTSLVDVVANLVAPGVDAGADPNPYTAYPFDITGLVAPGTTYKLRFGEVHNRSYFNQGVDNVSILADVAQVPEPATLALLGVGLAGLGFTRKRDRVGKGAVLPSLTFHIV
;
A
#
# COMPACT_ATOMS: atom_id res chain seq x y z
N MET A 1 -55.35 -9.65 -20.84
CA MET A 1 -53.86 -9.77 -20.79
C MET A 1 -53.51 -11.22 -20.57
N SER A 2 -52.89 -11.85 -21.56
CA SER A 2 -52.65 -13.29 -21.61
C SER A 2 -51.52 -13.73 -20.69
N TYR A 3 -51.58 -14.97 -20.21
CA TYR A 3 -50.65 -15.61 -19.26
C TYR A 3 -49.17 -15.52 -19.69
N GLN A 4 -48.93 -15.42 -21.00
CA GLN A 4 -47.61 -15.29 -21.64
C GLN A 4 -46.92 -13.95 -21.35
N GLN A 5 -47.67 -12.86 -21.09
CA GLN A 5 -47.10 -11.56 -20.73
C GLN A 5 -46.70 -11.46 -19.25
N ARG A 6 -47.21 -12.36 -18.39
CA ARG A 6 -46.84 -12.42 -16.97
C ARG A 6 -45.55 -13.21 -16.73
N LEU A 7 -45.24 -14.18 -17.61
CA LEU A 7 -44.00 -14.97 -17.52
C LEU A 7 -42.77 -14.14 -17.91
N LEU A 8 -42.91 -13.18 -18.83
CA LEU A 8 -41.83 -12.29 -19.26
C LEU A 8 -41.47 -11.22 -18.21
N PHE A 9 -42.37 -10.88 -17.30
CA PHE A 9 -42.07 -9.95 -16.19
C PHE A 9 -41.38 -10.63 -14.99
N ALA A 10 -41.37 -11.97 -14.93
CA ALA A 10 -40.73 -12.73 -13.85
C ALA A 10 -39.27 -13.12 -14.17
N LEU A 11 -38.85 -13.06 -15.44
CA LEU A 11 -37.49 -13.39 -15.87
C LEU A 11 -36.55 -12.16 -15.92
N GLY A 12 -37.11 -10.94 -15.88
CA GLY A 12 -36.37 -9.69 -16.06
C GLY A 12 -35.72 -9.11 -14.80
N LEU A 13 -35.92 -9.70 -13.62
CA LEU A 13 -35.46 -9.13 -12.34
C LEU A 13 -34.25 -9.86 -11.71
N ALA A 14 -33.63 -10.81 -12.41
CA ALA A 14 -32.55 -11.65 -11.89
C ALA A 14 -31.16 -11.35 -12.48
N LEU A 15 -31.01 -10.33 -13.33
CA LEU A 15 -29.78 -10.10 -14.12
C LEU A 15 -29.04 -8.79 -13.80
N ALA A 16 -29.37 -8.12 -12.70
CA ALA A 16 -28.64 -6.93 -12.25
C ALA A 16 -27.85 -7.21 -10.97
N SER A 17 -27.10 -8.32 -10.91
CA SER A 17 -25.97 -8.44 -9.98
C SER A 17 -24.80 -7.70 -10.59
N GLY A 18 -24.67 -6.40 -10.27
CA GLY A 18 -23.49 -5.64 -10.65
C GLY A 18 -22.25 -6.25 -9.98
N LEU A 19 -21.17 -6.41 -10.73
CA LEU A 19 -19.86 -6.65 -10.15
C LEU A 19 -19.50 -5.38 -9.37
N ALA A 20 -19.54 -5.41 -8.04
CA ALA A 20 -18.89 -4.38 -7.24
C ALA A 20 -17.40 -4.41 -7.58
N SER A 21 -16.79 -3.26 -7.87
CA SER A 21 -15.33 -3.14 -8.04
C SER A 21 -14.75 -2.66 -6.72
N ALA A 22 -14.04 -3.51 -5.99
CA ALA A 22 -13.21 -3.08 -4.88
C ALA A 22 -12.11 -2.12 -5.40
N ALA A 23 -11.88 -1.02 -4.67
CA ALA A 23 -10.73 -0.15 -4.92
C ALA A 23 -9.43 -0.88 -4.49
N PRO A 24 -8.26 -0.50 -5.04
CA PRO A 24 -7.00 -1.08 -4.63
C PRO A 24 -6.78 -0.92 -3.11
N ILE A 25 -6.22 -1.95 -2.48
CA ILE A 25 -5.89 -1.95 -1.06
C ILE A 25 -4.50 -1.35 -0.89
N GLN A 26 -4.39 -0.30 -0.08
CA GLN A 26 -3.11 0.24 0.36
C GLN A 26 -2.49 -0.69 1.41
N LEU A 27 -1.31 -1.25 1.12
CA LEU A 27 -0.64 -2.25 1.97
C LEU A 27 0.39 -1.66 2.94
N ILE A 28 0.74 -0.39 2.79
CA ILE A 28 1.59 0.32 3.75
C ILE A 28 0.88 1.53 4.34
N THR A 29 1.26 1.90 5.54
CA THR A 29 0.71 3.05 6.24
C THR A 29 1.78 4.13 6.38
N ASN A 30 1.34 5.38 6.49
CA ASN A 30 2.24 6.52 6.72
C ASN A 30 3.37 6.61 5.68
N GLY A 31 3.05 6.36 4.40
CA GLY A 31 4.04 6.35 3.32
C GLY A 31 4.53 7.74 2.89
N GLY A 32 3.73 8.79 3.17
CA GLY A 32 4.17 10.19 3.06
C GLY A 32 4.62 10.80 4.39
N PHE A 33 4.81 9.99 5.45
CA PHE A 33 5.37 10.44 6.74
C PHE A 33 4.61 11.56 7.48
N GLU A 34 3.38 11.88 7.06
CA GLU A 34 2.56 12.99 7.57
C GLU A 34 2.10 12.87 9.04
N THR A 35 2.41 11.75 9.71
CA THR A 35 2.26 11.68 11.18
C THR A 35 3.37 12.41 11.94
N GLY A 36 4.35 13.00 11.23
CA GLY A 36 5.52 13.65 11.82
C GLY A 36 6.46 12.69 12.57
N THR A 37 6.25 11.38 12.39
CA THR A 37 6.94 10.29 13.09
C THR A 37 7.06 9.09 12.16
N PHE A 38 7.95 8.16 12.48
CA PHE A 38 8.05 6.86 11.80
C PHE A 38 6.97 5.86 12.25
N ALA A 39 5.72 6.31 12.45
CA ALA A 39 4.62 5.40 12.78
C ALA A 39 4.52 4.30 11.72
N SER A 40 4.45 3.04 12.16
CA SER A 40 4.47 1.81 11.32
C SER A 40 5.77 1.51 10.56
N TRP A 41 6.78 2.37 10.67
CA TRP A 41 8.11 2.14 10.11
C TRP A 41 9.10 1.76 11.21
N THR A 42 10.07 0.93 10.87
CA THR A 42 11.17 0.53 11.77
C THR A 42 12.46 1.15 11.26
N VAL A 43 13.11 1.93 12.12
CA VAL A 43 14.45 2.47 11.88
C VAL A 43 15.48 1.57 12.57
N THR A 44 16.46 1.09 11.81
CA THR A 44 17.58 0.30 12.33
C THR A 44 18.89 0.95 11.91
N ASP A 45 19.72 1.29 12.91
CA ASP A 45 21.03 1.93 12.68
C ASP A 45 22.17 0.98 13.01
N ARG A 46 23.25 1.07 12.24
CA ARG A 46 24.55 0.47 12.53
C ARG A 46 25.66 1.48 12.30
N SER A 47 26.66 1.49 13.18
CA SER A 47 27.88 2.27 12.99
C SER A 47 29.04 1.65 13.75
N ALA A 48 30.19 1.53 13.10
CA ALA A 48 31.45 1.08 13.68
C ALA A 48 32.03 2.07 14.72
N ALA A 49 31.61 3.34 14.71
CA ALA A 49 32.17 4.41 15.55
C ALA A 49 31.16 5.00 16.57
N GLY A 50 30.11 4.27 16.93
CA GLY A 50 29.00 4.73 17.78
C GLY A 50 27.88 5.43 16.99
N ARG A 51 26.74 5.77 17.61
CA ARG A 51 25.61 6.41 16.87
C ARG A 51 26.07 7.72 16.24
N GLY A 52 26.13 7.73 14.92
CA GLY A 52 26.64 8.84 14.12
C GLY A 52 25.62 9.44 13.18
N GLY A 53 24.38 8.96 13.20
CA GLY A 53 23.32 9.31 12.25
C GLY A 53 22.14 8.37 12.41
N SER A 54 21.08 8.60 11.64
CA SER A 54 19.86 7.78 11.57
C SER A 54 18.98 8.25 10.41
N TRP A 55 17.77 7.69 10.34
CA TRP A 55 16.66 8.30 9.62
C TRP A 55 15.96 9.36 10.47
N PHE A 56 15.60 10.47 9.85
CA PHE A 56 14.92 11.61 10.46
C PHE A 56 13.67 11.96 9.67
N ILE A 57 12.69 12.52 10.38
CA ILE A 57 11.57 13.19 9.75
C ILE A 57 12.01 14.62 9.44
N GLY A 58 12.21 14.90 8.15
CA GLY A 58 12.54 16.23 7.64
C GLY A 58 11.28 17.06 7.42
N THR A 59 11.43 18.39 7.51
CA THR A 59 10.36 19.37 7.25
C THR A 59 10.81 20.50 6.33
N ASP A 60 12.12 20.75 6.27
CA ASP A 60 12.75 21.81 5.49
C ASP A 60 13.69 21.21 4.42
N ASP A 61 14.25 22.10 3.59
CA ASP A 61 15.25 21.84 2.56
C ASP A 61 16.69 21.76 3.10
N ILE A 62 16.84 21.39 4.38
CA ILE A 62 18.12 21.21 5.05
C ILE A 62 18.04 20.10 6.09
N THR A 63 19.07 19.27 6.18
CA THR A 63 19.14 18.20 7.18
C THR A 63 19.52 18.74 8.57
N THR A 64 18.93 18.16 9.62
CA THR A 64 18.99 18.71 10.98
C THR A 64 20.35 18.51 11.68
N LEU A 65 21.03 17.40 11.41
CA LEU A 65 22.26 16.98 12.08
C LEU A 65 23.51 17.49 11.36
N SER A 66 23.59 17.38 10.03
CA SER A 66 24.75 17.83 9.25
C SER A 66 24.62 19.23 8.64
N GLY A 67 23.39 19.72 8.43
CA GLY A 67 23.15 21.00 7.77
C GLY A 67 23.35 20.96 6.26
N HIS A 68 23.31 19.78 5.64
CA HIS A 68 23.38 19.64 4.19
C HIS A 68 22.03 19.97 3.55
N PRO A 69 22.00 20.72 2.42
CA PRO A 69 20.77 20.99 1.69
C PRO A 69 20.06 19.72 1.22
N THR A 70 18.74 19.76 1.13
CA THR A 70 17.91 18.73 0.48
C THR A 70 16.88 19.42 -0.40
N VAL A 71 15.99 18.66 -1.03
CA VAL A 71 14.84 19.22 -1.75
C VAL A 71 13.57 19.33 -0.90
N GLY A 72 13.65 19.03 0.40
CA GLY A 72 12.51 19.04 1.32
C GLY A 72 11.46 17.95 1.05
N PRO A 73 10.24 18.06 1.60
CA PRO A 73 9.14 17.13 1.31
C PRO A 73 8.72 17.17 -0.17
N ALA A 74 8.48 15.99 -0.78
CA ALA A 74 7.96 15.91 -2.15
C ALA A 74 6.48 16.29 -2.19
N ALA A 75 5.74 15.96 -1.13
CA ALA A 75 4.38 16.38 -0.89
C ALA A 75 4.16 16.65 0.61
N GLY A 76 3.04 17.26 0.96
CA GLY A 76 2.67 17.45 2.35
C GLY A 76 3.68 18.32 3.12
N SER A 77 3.97 17.94 4.37
CA SER A 77 4.85 18.69 5.27
C SER A 77 6.06 17.89 5.74
N PHE A 78 6.11 16.59 5.47
CA PHE A 78 7.12 15.70 6.04
C PHE A 78 7.69 14.75 5.01
N TYR A 79 8.94 14.33 5.20
CA TYR A 79 9.58 13.27 4.44
C TYR A 79 10.57 12.53 5.33
N ALA A 80 10.96 11.32 4.91
CA ALA A 80 12.03 10.58 5.56
C ALA A 80 13.37 10.93 4.92
N VAL A 81 14.37 11.25 5.72
CA VAL A 81 15.72 11.53 5.21
C VAL A 81 16.78 11.01 6.16
N THR A 82 17.83 10.39 5.62
CA THR A 82 19.00 10.04 6.41
C THR A 82 19.86 11.26 6.68
N ASP A 83 20.46 11.30 7.87
CA ASP A 83 21.45 12.32 8.20
C ASP A 83 22.49 11.78 9.19
N GLN A 84 23.71 12.31 9.12
CA GLN A 84 24.87 11.75 9.80
C GLN A 84 25.96 12.78 10.09
N VAL A 85 26.87 12.45 10.99
CA VAL A 85 28.14 13.13 11.28
C VAL A 85 29.32 12.16 11.39
N ARG A 86 29.06 10.85 11.29
CA ARG A 86 30.06 9.78 11.26
C ARG A 86 29.59 8.68 10.31
N THR A 87 30.49 7.80 9.91
CA THR A 87 30.20 6.63 9.08
C THR A 87 29.11 5.73 9.69
N GLY A 88 28.37 5.04 8.84
CA GLY A 88 27.30 4.14 9.31
C GLY A 88 26.50 3.53 8.18
N ALA A 89 25.51 2.74 8.57
CA ALA A 89 24.46 2.24 7.70
C ALA A 89 23.12 2.40 8.39
N TYR A 90 22.12 2.87 7.65
CA TYR A 90 20.80 3.21 8.17
C TYR A 90 19.72 2.61 7.31
N VAL A 91 18.76 1.96 7.96
CA VAL A 91 17.71 1.20 7.30
C VAL A 91 16.35 1.63 7.82
N LEU A 92 15.44 1.90 6.89
CA LEU A 92 14.03 2.17 7.14
C LEU A 92 13.19 1.06 6.50
N GLU A 93 12.42 0.34 7.32
CA GLU A 93 11.64 -0.82 6.88
C GLU A 93 10.17 -0.73 7.29
N GLN A 94 9.27 -1.21 6.43
CA GLN A 94 7.89 -1.52 6.80
C GLN A 94 7.50 -2.89 6.24
N SER A 95 6.86 -3.70 7.08
CA SER A 95 6.30 -4.98 6.66
C SER A 95 4.97 -4.77 5.95
N PHE A 96 4.71 -5.57 4.92
CA PHE A 96 3.43 -5.60 4.22
C PHE A 96 3.05 -7.04 3.85
N THR A 97 1.76 -7.32 3.80
CA THR A 97 1.23 -8.65 3.49
C THR A 97 0.38 -8.59 2.23
N ILE A 98 0.68 -9.48 1.29
CA ILE A 98 -0.07 -9.57 0.02
C ILE A 98 -1.43 -10.24 0.27
N PRO A 99 -2.54 -9.65 -0.21
CA PRO A 99 -3.84 -10.32 -0.18
C PRO A 99 -3.83 -11.67 -0.91
N VAL A 100 -4.66 -12.62 -0.47
CA VAL A 100 -4.70 -13.99 -1.05
C VAL A 100 -5.30 -14.06 -2.45
N ASP A 101 -6.14 -13.08 -2.79
CA ASP A 101 -6.90 -12.94 -4.02
C ASP A 101 -6.35 -11.81 -4.91
N VAL A 102 -5.09 -11.42 -4.69
CA VAL A 102 -4.43 -10.34 -5.43
C VAL A 102 -4.32 -10.67 -6.92
N THR A 103 -4.53 -9.66 -7.76
CA THR A 103 -4.39 -9.72 -9.21
C THR A 103 -3.29 -8.82 -9.73
N SER A 104 -2.97 -7.74 -9.01
CA SER A 104 -1.91 -6.78 -9.33
C SER A 104 -1.36 -6.16 -8.05
N VAL A 105 -0.05 -5.91 -8.00
CA VAL A 105 0.62 -5.17 -6.92
C VAL A 105 1.57 -4.15 -7.51
N VAL A 106 1.29 -2.87 -7.26
CA VAL A 106 2.12 -1.75 -7.72
C VAL A 106 2.72 -1.05 -6.51
N LEU A 107 4.04 -1.01 -6.47
CA LEU A 107 4.82 -0.21 -5.51
C LEU A 107 5.22 1.11 -6.17
N SER A 108 5.07 2.22 -5.45
CA SER A 108 5.61 3.51 -5.86
C SER A 108 6.24 4.24 -4.68
N PHE A 109 7.22 5.10 -4.98
CA PHE A 109 7.79 6.06 -4.03
C PHE A 109 8.55 7.16 -4.80
N ASP A 110 8.78 8.29 -4.15
CA ASP A 110 9.69 9.33 -4.60
C ASP A 110 10.98 9.23 -3.78
N MET A 111 12.13 9.26 -4.44
CA MET A 111 13.43 9.22 -3.75
C MET A 111 14.48 10.11 -4.41
N PHE A 112 15.37 10.68 -3.59
CA PHE A 112 16.66 11.26 -4.02
C PHE A 112 17.82 10.63 -3.24
N ARG A 113 19.03 10.68 -3.80
CA ARG A 113 20.27 10.18 -3.18
C ARG A 113 21.41 11.17 -3.42
N ASN A 114 21.68 11.99 -2.42
CA ASN A 114 22.75 12.98 -2.44
C ASN A 114 24.05 12.39 -1.91
N ASP A 115 25.14 12.64 -2.62
CA ASP A 115 26.48 12.21 -2.27
C ASP A 115 27.41 13.42 -2.19
N TRP A 116 27.62 13.91 -0.97
CA TRP A 116 28.46 15.08 -0.69
C TRP A 116 29.96 14.77 -0.73
N ASP A 117 30.35 13.70 -1.41
CA ASP A 117 31.72 13.39 -1.80
C ASP A 117 31.85 13.36 -3.33
N SER A 118 32.35 12.26 -3.90
CA SER A 118 32.65 12.13 -5.32
C SER A 118 32.33 10.73 -5.86
N GLY A 119 31.32 10.07 -5.31
CA GLY A 119 30.96 8.69 -5.68
C GLY A 119 30.39 8.59 -7.10
N PRO A 120 29.87 7.41 -7.48
CA PRO A 120 29.43 6.33 -6.59
C PRO A 120 30.57 5.52 -5.96
N PHE A 121 30.39 5.08 -4.71
CA PHE A 121 31.27 4.10 -4.05
C PHE A 121 30.49 2.84 -3.65
N VAL A 122 30.29 1.91 -4.56
CA VAL A 122 29.55 0.68 -4.26
C VAL A 122 30.50 -0.45 -3.90
N ASN A 123 30.39 -0.96 -2.67
CA ASN A 123 31.18 -2.11 -2.21
C ASN A 123 30.36 -3.41 -2.21
N ALA A 124 31.00 -4.53 -2.56
CA ALA A 124 30.39 -5.85 -2.52
C ALA A 124 29.98 -6.31 -1.10
N ALA A 125 30.54 -5.69 -0.06
CA ALA A 125 30.14 -5.93 1.33
C ALA A 125 28.69 -5.49 1.64
N GLY A 126 28.01 -4.80 0.70
CA GLY A 126 26.61 -4.42 0.86
C GLY A 126 26.46 -3.22 1.79
N LEU A 127 25.52 -3.28 2.74
CA LEU A 127 25.22 -2.19 3.68
C LEU A 127 26.20 -2.17 4.87
N ASP A 128 27.50 -2.34 4.64
CA ASP A 128 28.57 -2.43 5.66
C ASP A 128 29.51 -1.24 5.65
N ASP A 129 29.44 -0.44 6.72
CA ASP A 129 30.21 0.80 6.88
C ASP A 129 31.69 0.55 7.18
N THR A 130 32.08 -0.69 7.54
CA THR A 130 33.49 -1.07 7.77
C THR A 130 34.26 -1.36 6.48
N ALA A 131 33.57 -1.64 5.38
CA ALA A 131 34.18 -1.88 4.08
C ALA A 131 34.42 -0.55 3.36
N PHE A 132 35.66 -0.23 2.99
CA PHE A 132 36.01 1.09 2.47
C PHE A 132 36.58 1.05 1.03
N PRO A 133 36.17 1.96 0.12
CA PRO A 133 35.06 2.90 0.27
C PRO A 133 33.71 2.21 0.06
N ASN A 134 32.67 2.68 0.74
CA ASN A 134 31.30 2.21 0.61
C ASN A 134 30.30 3.31 0.97
N GLN A 135 29.63 3.83 -0.05
CA GLN A 135 28.70 4.94 0.01
C GLN A 135 27.66 4.80 -1.10
N HIS A 136 26.46 4.36 -0.73
CA HIS A 136 25.34 4.17 -1.63
C HIS A 136 24.03 3.96 -0.88
N ALA A 137 22.93 4.17 -1.60
CA ALA A 137 21.61 3.75 -1.17
C ALA A 137 21.01 2.75 -2.16
N ARG A 138 20.13 1.90 -1.63
CA ARG A 138 19.39 0.87 -2.34
C ARG A 138 17.96 0.75 -1.82
N VAL A 139 17.10 0.16 -2.64
CA VAL A 139 15.72 -0.17 -2.26
C VAL A 139 15.43 -1.62 -2.61
N ASP A 140 14.85 -2.36 -1.69
CA ASP A 140 14.66 -3.80 -1.81
C ASP A 140 13.29 -4.27 -1.31
N ILE A 141 12.80 -5.37 -1.89
CA ILE A 141 11.83 -6.25 -1.25
C ILE A 141 12.62 -7.35 -0.54
N MET A 142 12.42 -7.48 0.75
CA MET A 142 13.07 -8.46 1.61
C MET A 142 12.08 -9.53 2.04
N THR A 143 12.57 -10.73 2.35
CA THR A 143 11.76 -11.73 3.07
C THR A 143 11.39 -11.18 4.46
N ALA A 144 10.27 -11.68 5.03
CA ALA A 144 9.81 -11.23 6.35
C ALA A 144 10.85 -11.40 7.48
N VAL A 145 11.74 -12.39 7.36
CA VAL A 145 12.71 -12.76 8.40
C VAL A 145 14.12 -12.23 8.14
N ALA A 146 14.36 -11.57 7.01
CA ALA A 146 15.66 -11.02 6.67
C ALA A 146 16.14 -10.00 7.72
N GLY A 147 17.44 -10.01 8.04
CA GLY A 147 18.05 -8.94 8.83
C GLY A 147 18.10 -7.62 8.06
N ALA A 148 17.92 -6.48 8.76
CA ALA A 148 17.84 -5.15 8.16
C ALA A 148 19.01 -4.82 7.20
N PHE A 149 20.24 -5.24 7.54
CA PHE A 149 21.44 -4.98 6.75
C PHE A 149 21.82 -6.10 5.78
N SER A 150 21.05 -7.19 5.67
CA SER A 150 21.41 -8.31 4.79
C SER A 150 21.30 -7.91 3.33
N THR A 151 22.32 -8.25 2.54
CA THR A 151 22.29 -8.12 1.07
C THR A 151 22.45 -9.47 0.38
N SER A 152 22.23 -10.56 1.12
CA SER A 152 22.28 -11.93 0.59
C SER A 152 21.10 -12.20 -0.34
N LEU A 153 21.34 -13.00 -1.39
CA LEU A 153 20.32 -13.37 -2.38
C LEU A 153 19.18 -14.23 -1.81
N VAL A 154 19.35 -14.83 -0.63
CA VAL A 154 18.29 -15.59 0.05
C VAL A 154 17.34 -14.69 0.85
N ASP A 155 17.80 -13.49 1.21
CA ASP A 155 17.06 -12.52 2.02
C ASP A 155 16.40 -11.44 1.15
N VAL A 156 17.05 -11.08 0.05
CA VAL A 156 16.56 -10.09 -0.93
C VAL A 156 15.71 -10.81 -1.98
N VAL A 157 14.41 -10.59 -1.96
CA VAL A 157 13.47 -11.09 -2.97
C VAL A 157 13.66 -10.34 -4.29
N ALA A 158 13.81 -9.02 -4.21
CA ALA A 158 14.10 -8.17 -5.35
C ALA A 158 14.89 -6.94 -4.93
N ASN A 159 15.91 -6.58 -5.71
CA ASN A 159 16.56 -5.28 -5.62
C ASN A 159 15.89 -4.35 -6.64
N LEU A 160 15.06 -3.43 -6.16
CA LEU A 160 14.24 -2.54 -6.98
C LEU A 160 15.05 -1.36 -7.51
N VAL A 161 15.89 -0.81 -6.63
CA VAL A 161 16.85 0.24 -6.99
C VAL A 161 18.24 -0.26 -6.63
N ALA A 162 19.08 -0.38 -7.66
CA ALA A 162 20.46 -0.80 -7.53
C ALA A 162 21.25 0.14 -6.60
N PRO A 163 22.23 -0.39 -5.84
CA PRO A 163 23.07 0.42 -4.98
C PRO A 163 23.78 1.50 -5.81
N GLY A 164 23.60 2.77 -5.42
CA GLY A 164 24.28 3.89 -6.05
C GLY A 164 23.91 5.25 -5.44
N VAL A 165 24.24 6.30 -6.21
CA VAL A 165 23.95 7.72 -5.96
C VAL A 165 23.17 8.27 -7.15
N ASP A 166 22.54 9.43 -7.01
CA ASP A 166 22.00 10.16 -8.16
C ASP A 166 23.12 10.96 -8.86
N ALA A 167 22.99 11.14 -10.17
CA ALA A 167 23.98 11.86 -10.96
C ALA A 167 23.59 13.34 -11.06
N GLY A 168 24.52 14.25 -10.75
CA GLY A 168 24.27 15.67 -10.80
C GLY A 168 25.04 16.43 -9.74
N ALA A 169 24.67 17.69 -9.54
CA ALA A 169 25.10 18.47 -8.40
C ALA A 169 24.02 18.38 -7.31
N ASP A 170 24.43 18.11 -6.08
CA ASP A 170 23.53 18.05 -4.94
C ASP A 170 22.98 19.44 -4.56
N PRO A 171 21.75 19.53 -4.02
CA PRO A 171 20.82 18.41 -3.80
C PRO A 171 20.11 17.98 -5.10
N ASN A 172 20.00 16.67 -5.31
CA ASN A 172 19.30 16.10 -6.46
C ASN A 172 17.78 16.22 -6.30
N PRO A 173 17.03 16.40 -7.41
CA PRO A 173 15.58 16.35 -7.38
C PRO A 173 15.07 14.93 -7.08
N TYR A 174 13.83 14.83 -6.60
CA TYR A 174 13.15 13.54 -6.50
C TYR A 174 13.02 12.86 -7.85
N THR A 175 13.29 11.56 -7.85
CA THR A 175 12.92 10.64 -8.92
C THR A 175 11.72 9.80 -8.47
N ALA A 176 10.68 9.74 -9.29
CA ALA A 176 9.52 8.89 -9.06
C ALA A 176 9.79 7.46 -9.55
N TYR A 177 9.57 6.48 -8.69
CA TYR A 177 9.83 5.06 -8.97
C TYR A 177 8.55 4.24 -8.95
N PRO A 178 7.94 3.94 -10.11
CA PRO A 178 6.84 2.98 -10.21
C PRO A 178 7.35 1.57 -10.54
N PHE A 179 6.99 0.58 -9.74
CA PHE A 179 7.31 -0.83 -9.96
C PHE A 179 6.03 -1.67 -9.94
N ASP A 180 5.79 -2.43 -11.01
CA ASP A 180 4.90 -3.59 -10.95
C ASP A 180 5.67 -4.74 -10.31
N ILE A 181 5.27 -5.10 -9.08
CA ILE A 181 5.91 -6.15 -8.29
C ILE A 181 5.08 -7.43 -8.24
N THR A 182 4.00 -7.52 -9.03
CA THR A 182 3.05 -8.64 -9.03
C THR A 182 3.75 -9.99 -9.20
N GLY A 183 4.72 -10.07 -10.11
CA GLY A 183 5.50 -11.29 -10.36
C GLY A 183 6.61 -11.59 -9.35
N LEU A 184 6.88 -10.66 -8.43
CA LEU A 184 7.96 -10.78 -7.44
C LEU A 184 7.45 -11.23 -6.07
N VAL A 185 6.14 -11.12 -5.82
CA VAL A 185 5.52 -11.39 -4.53
C VAL A 185 4.44 -12.46 -4.65
N ALA A 186 4.28 -13.26 -3.60
CA ALA A 186 3.31 -14.34 -3.56
C ALA A 186 2.06 -13.96 -2.73
N PRO A 187 0.84 -14.33 -3.17
CA PRO A 187 -0.39 -14.12 -2.40
C PRO A 187 -0.30 -14.69 -0.99
N GLY A 188 -0.85 -13.99 0.00
CA GLY A 188 -0.84 -14.39 1.42
C GLY A 188 0.53 -14.31 2.11
N THR A 189 1.59 -13.89 1.41
CA THR A 189 2.94 -13.84 1.96
C THR A 189 3.26 -12.45 2.50
N THR A 190 4.03 -12.40 3.59
CA THR A 190 4.52 -11.16 4.18
C THR A 190 5.96 -10.89 3.72
N TYR A 191 6.24 -9.63 3.40
CA TYR A 191 7.53 -9.12 2.99
C TYR A 191 7.86 -7.84 3.77
N LYS A 192 9.09 -7.34 3.59
CA LYS A 192 9.47 -5.99 4.03
C LYS A 192 9.91 -5.17 2.84
N LEU A 193 9.46 -3.92 2.76
CA LEU A 193 10.05 -2.91 1.90
C LEU A 193 11.20 -2.28 2.68
N ARG A 194 12.40 -2.22 2.09
CA ARG A 194 13.58 -1.62 2.70
C ARG A 194 14.09 -0.45 1.87
N PHE A 195 14.29 0.69 2.53
CA PHE A 195 15.21 1.75 2.09
C PHE A 195 16.47 1.63 2.94
N GLY A 196 17.61 1.40 2.29
CA GLY A 196 18.87 1.16 2.98
C GLY A 196 19.99 2.00 2.41
N GLU A 197 20.72 2.65 3.30
CA GLU A 197 21.92 3.42 3.00
C GLU A 197 23.11 2.87 3.77
N VAL A 198 24.29 2.99 3.18
CA VAL A 198 25.58 2.94 3.86
C VAL A 198 26.43 4.10 3.38
N HIS A 199 27.24 4.66 4.28
CA HIS A 199 28.18 5.72 3.96
C HIS A 199 29.43 5.64 4.84
N ASN A 200 30.58 5.88 4.23
CA ASN A 200 31.84 6.02 4.96
C ASN A 200 32.83 7.00 4.31
N ARG A 201 32.35 7.88 3.44
CA ARG A 201 33.10 9.01 2.87
C ARG A 201 32.27 10.28 2.91
N SER A 202 32.64 11.28 3.72
CA SER A 202 31.82 12.51 3.83
C SER A 202 30.37 12.16 4.26
N TYR A 203 29.38 12.89 3.74
CA TYR A 203 27.96 12.76 4.03
C TYR A 203 27.20 12.19 2.83
N PHE A 204 26.11 11.47 3.10
CA PHE A 204 25.19 10.97 2.09
C PHE A 204 23.76 11.16 2.61
N ASN A 205 22.84 11.65 1.78
CA ASN A 205 21.44 11.76 2.20
C ASN A 205 20.54 11.02 1.22
N GLN A 206 19.88 9.96 1.70
CA GLN A 206 18.75 9.32 1.05
C GLN A 206 17.46 9.98 1.56
N GLY A 207 16.74 10.67 0.68
CA GLY A 207 15.40 11.18 0.98
C GLY A 207 14.33 10.32 0.33
N VAL A 208 13.25 10.03 1.04
CA VAL A 208 12.13 9.19 0.61
C VAL A 208 10.80 9.84 1.00
N ASP A 209 9.85 9.84 0.08
CA ASP A 209 8.49 10.31 0.31
C ASP A 209 7.48 9.57 -0.57
N ASN A 210 6.18 9.79 -0.34
CA ASN A 210 5.07 9.27 -1.14
C ASN A 210 5.11 7.75 -1.39
N VAL A 211 5.58 6.98 -0.41
CA VAL A 211 5.61 5.52 -0.54
C VAL A 211 4.19 4.99 -0.60
N SER A 212 3.91 4.08 -1.53
CA SER A 212 2.61 3.42 -1.65
C SER A 212 2.77 2.00 -2.20
N ILE A 213 2.00 1.05 -1.69
CA ILE A 213 1.85 -0.29 -2.28
C ILE A 213 0.36 -0.56 -2.46
N LEU A 214 -0.11 -0.45 -3.70
CA LEU A 214 -1.51 -0.70 -4.05
C LEU A 214 -1.66 -2.12 -4.57
N ALA A 215 -2.56 -2.88 -3.96
CA ALA A 215 -2.91 -4.23 -4.38
C ALA A 215 -4.35 -4.29 -4.87
N ASP A 216 -4.54 -4.67 -6.13
CA ASP A 216 -5.86 -5.01 -6.67
C ASP A 216 -6.19 -6.45 -6.34
N VAL A 217 -7.45 -6.71 -5.97
CA VAL A 217 -7.94 -8.07 -5.68
C VAL A 217 -9.03 -8.47 -6.66
N ALA A 218 -9.13 -9.76 -6.92
CA ALA A 218 -10.18 -10.31 -7.76
C ALA A 218 -11.55 -9.96 -7.18
N GLN A 219 -12.46 -9.51 -8.04
CA GLN A 219 -13.80 -9.17 -7.59
C GLN A 219 -14.50 -10.43 -7.09
N VAL A 220 -14.91 -10.41 -5.82
CA VAL A 220 -15.73 -11.48 -5.24
C VAL A 220 -17.17 -11.25 -5.71
N PRO A 221 -17.80 -12.21 -6.44
CA PRO A 221 -19.21 -12.10 -6.78
C PRO A 221 -20.03 -11.92 -5.51
N GLU A 222 -20.92 -10.93 -5.48
CA GLU A 222 -21.72 -10.65 -4.29
C GLU A 222 -22.40 -11.94 -3.79
N PRO A 223 -22.34 -12.24 -2.48
CA PRO A 223 -22.87 -13.48 -1.98
C PRO A 223 -24.36 -13.56 -2.27
N ALA A 224 -24.83 -14.77 -2.60
CA ALA A 224 -26.23 -15.06 -2.94
C ALA A 224 -27.24 -14.59 -1.86
N THR A 225 -26.77 -14.15 -0.68
CA THR A 225 -27.54 -13.42 0.33
C THR A 225 -28.19 -12.15 -0.19
N LEU A 226 -27.58 -11.38 -1.09
CA LEU A 226 -28.24 -10.20 -1.68
C LEU A 226 -29.33 -10.61 -2.67
N ALA A 227 -29.10 -11.68 -3.44
CA ALA A 227 -30.14 -12.29 -4.26
C ALA A 227 -31.30 -12.85 -3.40
N LEU A 228 -30.99 -13.53 -2.28
CA LEU A 228 -31.97 -14.04 -1.32
C LEU A 228 -32.72 -12.92 -0.60
N LEU A 229 -32.05 -11.82 -0.25
CA LEU A 229 -32.67 -10.63 0.32
C LEU A 229 -33.63 -9.99 -0.68
N GLY A 230 -33.21 -9.85 -1.95
CA GLY A 230 -34.04 -9.36 -3.04
C GLY A 230 -35.28 -10.24 -3.26
N VAL A 231 -35.11 -11.56 -3.31
CA VAL A 231 -36.21 -12.53 -3.43
C VAL A 231 -37.12 -12.48 -2.20
N GLY A 232 -36.57 -12.38 -0.98
CA GLY A 232 -37.32 -12.29 0.26
C GLY A 232 -38.19 -11.03 0.34
N LEU A 233 -37.63 -9.87 -0.03
CA LEU A 233 -38.36 -8.60 -0.11
C LEU A 233 -39.45 -8.63 -1.19
N ALA A 234 -39.16 -9.21 -2.36
CA ALA A 234 -40.16 -9.41 -3.41
C ALA A 234 -41.32 -10.30 -2.92
N GLY A 235 -41.02 -11.43 -2.27
CA GLY A 235 -42.00 -12.33 -1.66
C GLY A 235 -42.91 -11.63 -0.64
N LEU A 236 -42.34 -10.80 0.24
CA LEU A 236 -43.09 -9.97 1.21
C LEU A 236 -43.96 -8.90 0.53
N GLY A 237 -43.51 -8.36 -0.61
CA GLY A 237 -44.31 -7.42 -1.42
C GLY A 237 -45.54 -8.09 -2.04
N PHE A 238 -45.41 -9.35 -2.50
CA PHE A 238 -46.50 -10.10 -3.10
C PHE A 238 -47.55 -10.56 -2.08
N THR A 239 -47.16 -10.89 -0.84
CA THR A 239 -48.12 -11.28 0.21
C THR A 239 -49.00 -10.11 0.65
N ARG A 240 -48.43 -8.90 0.81
CA ARG A 240 -49.19 -7.69 1.18
C ARG A 240 -50.24 -7.25 0.15
N LYS A 241 -50.08 -7.61 -1.13
CA LYS A 241 -51.04 -7.26 -2.18
C LYS A 241 -52.31 -8.11 -2.17
N ARG A 242 -52.27 -9.33 -1.61
CA ARG A 242 -53.43 -10.24 -1.55
C ARG A 242 -54.49 -9.80 -0.52
N ASP A 243 -54.09 -9.14 0.55
CA ASP A 243 -55.02 -8.78 1.64
C ASP A 243 -55.93 -7.59 1.32
N ARG A 244 -55.65 -6.83 0.25
CA ARG A 244 -56.49 -5.69 -0.17
C ARG A 244 -57.66 -6.05 -1.11
N VAL A 245 -57.74 -7.27 -1.62
CA VAL A 245 -58.76 -7.67 -2.62
C VAL A 245 -59.95 -8.42 -2.01
N GLY A 246 -59.90 -8.81 -0.72
CA GLY A 246 -60.88 -9.71 -0.11
C GLY A 246 -62.05 -9.10 0.69
N LYS A 247 -62.17 -7.77 0.85
CA LYS A 247 -63.26 -7.15 1.63
C LYS A 247 -64.30 -6.50 0.74
N GLY A 248 -65.25 -7.28 0.24
CA GLY A 248 -66.38 -6.76 -0.52
C GLY A 248 -67.35 -7.84 -0.99
N ALA A 249 -67.99 -8.56 -0.06
CA ALA A 249 -69.18 -9.35 -0.39
C ALA A 249 -70.19 -9.27 0.76
N VAL A 250 -71.32 -8.61 0.47
CA VAL A 250 -72.46 -8.34 1.34
C VAL A 250 -73.35 -9.60 1.43
N LEU A 251 -73.81 -9.97 2.63
CA LEU A 251 -74.75 -11.07 2.88
C LEU A 251 -76.21 -10.62 2.61
N PRO A 252 -77.08 -11.45 2.02
CA PRO A 252 -78.49 -11.11 1.84
C PRO A 252 -79.32 -11.41 3.11
N SER A 253 -80.29 -10.53 3.37
CA SER A 253 -81.30 -10.62 4.43
C SER A 253 -82.35 -11.69 4.12
N LEU A 254 -82.64 -12.57 5.07
CA LEU A 254 -83.81 -13.46 5.06
C LEU A 254 -84.80 -13.01 6.14
N THR A 255 -85.93 -12.45 5.70
CA THR A 255 -87.08 -12.15 6.56
C THR A 255 -88.02 -13.36 6.56
N PHE A 256 -88.21 -13.97 7.73
CA PHE A 256 -89.29 -14.92 8.00
C PHE A 256 -90.50 -14.16 8.55
N HIS A 257 -91.71 -14.47 8.06
CA HIS A 257 -92.98 -14.24 8.75
C HIS A 257 -93.82 -15.50 8.66
N ILE A 258 -94.34 -15.95 9.81
CA ILE A 258 -95.30 -17.03 9.99
C ILE A 258 -96.54 -16.40 10.67
N VAL A 259 -97.70 -16.67 10.06
CA VAL A 259 -99.10 -16.36 10.40
C VAL A 259 -99.49 -14.88 10.52
#